data_AF-A0A9E2M2K1-F1
#
_entry.id   AF-A0A9E2M2K1-F1
#
_cell.length_a   1.000
_cell.length_b   1.000
_cell.length_c   1.000
_cell.angle_alpha   90.00
_cell.angle_beta   90.00
_cell.angle_gamma   90.00
#
_symmetry.space_group_name_H-M   'P 1'
#
loop_
_entity.id
_entity.type
_entity.pdbx_description
1 polymer ?
#
loop_
_entity_poly.entity_id
_entity_poly.type
_entity_poly.pdbx_seq_one_letter_code
_entity_poly.pdbx_strand_id
1 'polypeptide(L)' 'MNEFLQHQLPNKTGWIEVIAGCMFSGKTEELIRRCRRAKIAKQKVIV' A
#
# COMPACT_ATOMS: atom_id res chain seq x y z
N MET A 1 9.36 15.67 10.09
CA MET A 1 8.06 15.05 10.45
C MET A 1 6.98 15.54 9.49
N ASN A 2 7.19 15.42 8.18
CA ASN A 2 6.26 15.82 7.11
C ASN A 2 6.72 15.14 5.78
N GLU A 3 6.57 13.83 5.66
CA GLU A 3 6.84 13.10 4.39
C GLU A 3 5.73 12.08 4.05
N PHE A 4 4.50 12.33 4.48
CA PHE A 4 3.35 11.67 3.87
C PHE A 4 2.65 12.67 2.97
N LEU A 5 3.26 12.95 1.80
CA LEU A 5 2.53 13.50 0.68
C LEU A 5 1.43 12.48 0.36
N GLN A 6 0.18 12.76 0.76
CA GLN A 6 -0.95 11.96 0.32
C GLN A 6 -0.99 12.05 -1.20
N HIS A 7 -0.63 10.95 -1.86
CA HIS A 7 -0.82 10.83 -3.29
C HIS A 7 -2.32 11.02 -3.57
N GLN A 8 -2.66 11.99 -4.41
CA GLN A 8 -4.04 12.15 -4.85
C GLN A 8 -4.46 10.83 -5.51
N LEU A 9 -5.40 10.12 -4.88
CA LEU A 9 -5.91 8.87 -5.40
C LEU A 9 -6.58 9.15 -6.77
N PRO A 10 -6.15 8.49 -7.85
CA PRO A 10 -6.78 8.70 -9.14
C PRO A 10 -8.26 8.34 -9.06
N ASN A 11 -9.12 9.29 -9.43
CA ASN A 11 -10.56 9.09 -9.40
C ASN A 11 -10.98 8.19 -10.58
N LYS A 12 -11.45 6.98 -10.24
CA LYS A 12 -12.07 5.99 -11.15
C LYS A 12 -11.12 5.20 -12.07
N THR A 13 -9.81 5.21 -11.84
CA THR A 13 -8.87 4.35 -12.58
C THR A 13 -8.04 3.50 -11.63
N GLY A 14 -7.47 2.38 -12.13
CA GLY A 14 -6.48 1.61 -11.37
C GLY A 14 -5.15 2.35 -11.26
N TRP A 15 -4.35 2.04 -10.24
CA TRP A 15 -3.01 2.60 -10.06
C TRP A 15 -2.05 1.57 -9.47
N ILE A 16 -0.75 1.89 -9.53
CA ILE A 16 0.33 1.08 -8.96
C ILE A 16 0.92 1.87 -7.79
N GLU A 17 0.95 1.24 -6.61
CA GLU A 17 1.65 1.79 -5.44
C GLU A 17 2.98 1.04 -5.26
N VAL A 18 4.07 1.79 -5.10
CA VAL A 18 5.40 1.22 -4.86
C VAL A 18 5.79 1.43 -3.40
N ILE A 19 6.19 0.36 -2.71
CA ILE A 19 6.80 0.42 -1.38
C ILE A 19 8.29 0.12 -1.57
N ALA A 20 9.14 1.15 -1.47
CA ALA A 20 10.59 1.05 -1.66
C ALA A 20 11.36 1.37 -0.36
N GLY A 21 12.63 0.94 -0.30
CA GLY A 21 13.50 1.12 0.87
C GLY A 21 14.54 0.01 1.04
N CYS A 22 15.56 0.26 1.86
CA CYS A 22 16.65 -0.68 2.16
C CYS A 22 16.16 -2.00 2.76
N MET A 23 16.97 -3.06 2.73
CA MET A 23 16.66 -4.29 3.47
C MET A 23 16.43 -3.97 4.96
N PHE A 24 15.51 -4.68 5.61
CA PHE A 24 15.09 -4.45 7.01
C PHE A 24 14.27 -3.18 7.30
N SER A 25 13.89 -2.40 6.29
CA SER A 25 13.06 -1.19 6.46
C SER A 25 11.55 -1.44 6.58
N GLY A 26 11.09 -2.67 6.84
CA GLY A 26 9.68 -2.96 7.07
C GLY A 26 8.76 -3.02 5.82
N LYS A 27 9.33 -3.18 4.61
CA LYS A 27 8.53 -3.15 3.36
C LYS A 27 7.50 -4.26 3.27
N THR A 28 7.87 -5.46 3.69
CA THR A 28 7.00 -6.64 3.64
C THR A 28 5.83 -6.47 4.62
N GLU A 29 6.10 -5.94 5.81
CA GLU A 29 5.12 -5.66 6.85
C GLU A 29 4.10 -4.64 6.37
N GLU A 30 4.55 -3.57 5.71
CA GLU A 30 3.66 -2.57 5.12
C GLU A 30 2.81 -3.15 3.97
N LEU A 31 3.39 -4.00 3.10
CA LEU A 31 2.65 -4.71 2.05
C LEU A 31 1.55 -5.58 2.65
N ILE A 32 1.90 -6.44 3.62
CA ILE A 32 0.95 -7.33 4.29
C ILE A 32 -0.13 -6.53 5.03
N ARG A 33 0.21 -5.38 5.65
CA ARG A 33 -0.76 -4.49 6.30
C ARG A 33 -1.77 -3.92 5.29
N ARG A 34 -1.33 -3.51 4.09
CA ARG A 34 -2.23 -3.08 2.99
C ARG A 34 -3.13 -4.22 2.53
N CYS A 35 -2.57 -5.39 2.26
CA CYS A 35 -3.32 -6.58 1.86
C CYS A 35 -4.37 -6.98 2.92
N ARG A 36 -4.04 -6.94 4.21
CA ARG A 36 -4.96 -7.24 5.31
C ARG A 36 -6.14 -6.25 5.34
N ARG A 37 -5.90 -4.95 5.15
CA ARG A 37 -6.96 -3.94 5.08
C ARG A 37 -7.89 -4.18 3.89
N ALA A 38 -7.35 -4.50 2.72
CA ALA A 38 -8.14 -4.84 1.53
C ALA A 38 -9.00 -6.10 1.74
N LYS A 39 -8.45 -7.14 2.39
CA LYS A 39 -9.20 -8.35 2.79
C LYS A 39 -10.33 -8.03 3.78
N ILE A 40 -10.10 -7.16 4.77
CA ILE A 40 -11.14 -6.70 5.72
C ILE A 40 -12.28 -6.00 4.97
N ALA A 41 -11.95 -5.20 3.97
CA ALA A 41 -12.91 -4.57 3.05
C ALA A 41 -13.54 -5.55 2.03
N LYS A 42 -13.32 -6.87 2.19
CA LYS A 42 -13.82 -7.95 1.30
C LYS A 42 -13.36 -7.81 -0.16
N GLN A 43 -12.24 -7.14 -0.41
CA GLN A 43 -11.64 -7.08 -1.74
C GLN A 43 -10.92 -8.40 -2.06
N LYS A 44 -10.90 -8.78 -3.35
CA LYS A 44 -10.08 -9.91 -3.81
C LYS A 44 -8.62 -9.46 -3.86
N VAL A 45 -7.75 -10.17 -3.13
CA VAL A 45 -6.31 -9.84 -3.00
C VAL A 45 -5.49 -11.08 -3.32
N ILE A 46 -4.44 -10.90 -4.13
CA ILE A 46 -3.39 -11.90 -4.42
C ILE A 46 -2.08 -11.34 -3.84
N VAL A 47 -1.30 -12.18 -3.18
CA VAL A 47 0.02 -11.85 -2.58
C VAL A 47 1.03 -12.86 -3.08
#